data_AF-A0A954LQK9-F1
#
_entry.id   AF-A0A954LQK9-F1
#
_cell.length_a   1.000
_cell.length_b   1.000
_cell.length_c   1.000
_cell.angle_alpha   90.00
_cell.angle_beta   90.00
_cell.angle_gamma   90.00
#
_symmetry.space_group_name_H-M   'P 1'
#
loop_
_entity.id
_entity.type
_entity.pdbx_description
1 polymer ?
#
loop_
_entity_poly.entity_id
_entity_poly.type
_entity_poly.pdbx_seq_one_letter_code
_entity_poly.pdbx_strand_id
1 'polypeptide(L)'
;YSLAFYPHIAVGPITLVLGMLLLSDRFRLRFPGWHARLGKLQVAGILLLLVPSGFWMAFYAQAGWDVKIGFALLALATGLCAAMGWKTALQRRFHHHRLWMWRCYVLLCSAVVTRLLGGFFTITDIGEDWTYLLAAWGSWLVPLGVFEATRIIRRT
;
A
#
# COMPACT_ATOMS: atom_id res chain seq x y z
N TYR A 1 -19.82 -2.59 -7.94
CA TYR A 1 -19.08 -1.54 -7.21
C TYR A 1 -19.17 -1.75 -5.69
N SER A 2 -20.37 -1.81 -5.11
CA SER A 2 -20.57 -1.90 -3.65
C SER A 2 -19.88 -3.12 -2.99
N LEU A 3 -19.92 -4.29 -3.63
CA LEU A 3 -19.27 -5.51 -3.13
C LEU A 3 -17.73 -5.42 -3.07
N ALA A 4 -17.10 -4.54 -3.85
CA ALA A 4 -15.65 -4.30 -3.78
C ALA A 4 -15.33 -3.15 -2.81
N PHE A 5 -16.20 -2.14 -2.74
CA PHE A 5 -15.96 -0.92 -1.96
C PHE A 5 -16.00 -1.14 -0.45
N TYR A 6 -17.03 -1.83 0.07
CA TYR A 6 -17.17 -2.10 1.51
C TYR A 6 -15.99 -2.89 2.09
N PRO A 7 -15.59 -4.04 1.51
CA PRO A 7 -14.42 -4.75 2.03
C PRO A 7 -13.14 -3.94 1.85
N HIS A 8 -12.99 -3.14 0.79
CA HIS A 8 -11.81 -2.29 0.61
C HIS A 8 -11.66 -1.27 1.75
N ILE A 9 -12.74 -0.57 2.10
CA ILE A 9 -12.74 0.41 3.19
C ILE A 9 -12.56 -0.25 4.56
N ALA A 10 -13.14 -1.43 4.78
CA ALA A 10 -12.96 -2.15 6.04
C ALA A 10 -11.51 -2.69 6.19
N VAL A 11 -10.98 -3.32 5.14
CA VAL A 11 -9.69 -4.01 5.15
C VAL A 11 -8.52 -3.02 5.07
N GLY A 12 -8.67 -1.88 4.40
CA GLY A 12 -7.59 -0.89 4.22
C GLY A 12 -6.98 -0.40 5.54
N PRO A 13 -7.75 0.25 6.43
CA PRO A 13 -7.25 0.73 7.72
C PRO A 13 -6.72 -0.41 8.60
N ILE A 14 -7.40 -1.56 8.61
CA ILE A 14 -6.99 -2.74 9.37
C ILE A 14 -5.61 -3.22 8.91
N THR A 15 -5.40 -3.38 7.60
CA THR A 15 -4.12 -3.82 7.04
C THR A 15 -3.00 -2.82 7.27
N LEU A 16 -3.31 -1.52 7.34
CA LEU A 16 -2.34 -0.46 7.63
C LEU A 16 -1.92 -0.47 9.11
N VAL A 17 -2.87 -0.57 10.04
CA VAL A 17 -2.59 -0.71 11.48
C VAL A 17 -1.81 -2.00 11.76
N LEU A 18 -2.23 -3.12 11.16
CA LEU A 18 -1.49 -4.38 11.26
C LEU A 18 -0.09 -4.26 10.68
N GLY A 19 0.09 -3.58 9.55
CA GLY A 19 1.39 -3.32 8.95
C GLY A 19 2.34 -2.58 9.89
N MET A 20 1.84 -1.53 10.55
CA MET A 20 2.60 -0.76 11.54
C MET A 20 3.03 -1.64 12.73
N LEU A 21 2.11 -2.47 13.25
CA LEU A 21 2.40 -3.41 14.33
C LEU A 21 3.40 -4.49 13.92
N LEU A 22 3.28 -5.03 12.70
CA LEU A 22 4.16 -6.06 12.17
C LEU A 22 5.56 -5.54 11.85
N LEU A 23 5.68 -4.26 11.47
CA LEU A 23 6.97 -3.60 11.26
C LEU A 23 7.72 -3.28 12.56
N SER A 24 7.01 -3.24 13.69
CA SER A 24 7.63 -2.96 14.99
C SER A 24 8.53 -4.11 15.45
N ASP A 25 9.82 -3.80 15.66
CA ASP A 25 10.80 -4.77 16.14
C ASP A 25 10.43 -5.32 17.54
N ARG A 26 9.76 -4.51 18.38
CA ARG A 26 9.29 -4.92 19.72
C ARG A 26 8.27 -6.06 19.66
N PHE A 27 7.31 -5.97 18.74
CA PHE A 27 6.27 -7.00 18.59
C PHE A 27 6.83 -8.28 17.98
N ARG A 28 7.73 -8.14 16.99
CA ARG A 28 8.43 -9.28 16.38
C ARG A 28 9.25 -10.08 17.38
N LEU A 29 9.98 -9.40 18.28
CA LEU A 29 10.82 -10.05 19.28
C LEU A 29 10.01 -10.64 20.44
N ARG A 30 8.95 -9.95 20.87
CA ARG A 30 8.13 -10.38 22.02
C ARG A 30 7.14 -11.50 21.68
N PHE A 31 6.59 -11.52 20.47
CA PHE A 31 5.57 -12.49 20.07
C PHE A 31 5.77 -13.03 18.63
N PRO A 32 6.85 -13.80 18.36
CA PRO A 32 7.18 -14.27 17.01
C PRO A 32 6.09 -15.16 16.38
N GLY A 33 5.41 -15.99 17.19
CA GLY A 33 4.30 -16.83 16.71
C GLY A 33 3.07 -16.04 16.27
N TRP A 34 2.73 -14.97 17.02
CA TRP A 34 1.65 -14.06 16.64
C TRP A 34 2.02 -13.20 15.43
N HIS A 35 3.26 -12.73 15.37
CA HIS A 35 3.79 -12.03 14.19
C HIS A 35 3.61 -12.86 12.91
N ALA A 36 3.94 -14.15 12.94
CA ALA A 36 3.78 -15.03 11.78
C ALA A 36 2.31 -15.25 11.39
N ARG A 37 1.38 -15.38 12.35
CA ARG A 37 -0.06 -15.54 12.07
C ARG A 37 -0.71 -14.25 11.56
N LEU A 38 -0.39 -13.11 12.17
CA LEU A 38 -0.90 -11.81 11.74
C LEU A 38 -0.32 -11.40 10.39
N GLY A 39 0.96 -11.69 10.12
CA GLY A 39 1.57 -11.46 8.81
C GLY A 39 0.91 -12.28 7.71
N LYS A 40 0.59 -13.56 7.97
CA LYS A 40 -0.22 -14.40 7.08
C LYS A 40 -1.57 -13.78 6.77
N LEU A 41 -2.30 -13.38 7.81
CA LEU A 41 -3.62 -12.78 7.68
C LEU A 41 -3.56 -11.46 6.90
N GLN A 42 -2.57 -10.62 7.19
CA GLN A 42 -2.38 -9.34 6.51
C GLN A 42 -2.09 -9.55 5.02
N VAL A 43 -1.13 -10.42 4.67
CA VAL A 43 -0.80 -10.70 3.27
C VAL A 43 -1.99 -11.31 2.52
N ALA A 44 -2.70 -12.26 3.14
CA ALA A 44 -3.89 -12.85 2.56
C ALA A 44 -4.98 -11.78 2.32
N GLY A 45 -5.23 -10.89 3.29
CA GLY A 45 -6.16 -9.78 3.14
C GLY A 45 -5.75 -8.81 2.03
N ILE A 46 -4.46 -8.51 1.89
CA ILE A 46 -3.96 -7.66 0.80
C ILE A 46 -4.18 -8.32 -0.55
N LEU A 47 -3.77 -9.58 -0.73
CA LEU A 47 -3.84 -10.27 -2.02
C LEU A 47 -5.25 -10.67 -2.44
N LEU A 48 -6.09 -11.10 -1.50
CA LEU A 48 -7.42 -11.63 -1.80
C LEU A 48 -8.52 -10.57 -1.77
N LEU A 49 -8.35 -9.51 -0.97
CA LEU A 49 -9.37 -8.49 -0.80
C LEU A 49 -8.89 -7.14 -1.32
N LEU A 50 -7.78 -6.60 -0.80
CA LEU A 50 -7.38 -5.22 -1.04
C LEU A 50 -6.96 -4.94 -2.49
N VAL A 51 -6.11 -5.80 -3.06
CA VAL A 51 -5.62 -5.68 -4.44
C VAL A 51 -6.73 -5.88 -5.47
N PRO A 52 -7.53 -6.96 -5.45
CA PRO A 52 -8.60 -7.15 -6.44
C PRO A 52 -9.69 -6.09 -6.30
N SER A 53 -10.05 -5.68 -5.08
CA SER A 53 -11.01 -4.58 -4.88
C SER A 53 -10.47 -3.25 -5.38
N GLY A 54 -9.21 -2.90 -5.06
CA GLY A 54 -8.57 -1.66 -5.51
C GLY A 54 -8.40 -1.61 -7.03
N PHE A 55 -7.99 -2.72 -7.63
CA PHE A 55 -7.87 -2.85 -9.08
C PHE A 55 -9.23 -2.71 -9.77
N TRP A 56 -10.27 -3.36 -9.25
CA TRP A 56 -11.63 -3.20 -9.77
C TRP A 56 -12.14 -1.76 -9.63
N MET A 57 -11.87 -1.11 -8.49
CA MET A 57 -12.26 0.28 -8.24
C MET A 57 -11.54 1.26 -9.18
N ALA A 58 -10.29 0.98 -9.59
CA ALA A 58 -9.54 1.82 -10.51
C ALA A 58 -10.24 1.98 -11.88
N PHE A 59 -10.87 0.93 -12.41
CA PHE A 59 -11.60 1.01 -13.68
C PHE A 59 -12.89 1.85 -13.58
N TYR A 60 -13.52 1.85 -12.40
CA TYR A 60 -14.75 2.57 -12.09
C TYR A 60 -14.53 4.01 -11.62
N ALA A 61 -13.27 4.47 -11.48
CA ALA A 61 -13.00 5.86 -11.17
C ALA A 61 -13.58 6.76 -12.27
N GLN A 62 -14.32 7.81 -11.89
CA GLN A 62 -14.86 8.82 -12.82
C GLN A 62 -13.78 9.84 -13.27
N ALA A 63 -12.54 9.39 -13.40
CA ALA A 63 -11.39 10.21 -13.78
C ALA A 63 -10.82 9.76 -15.14
N GLY A 64 -9.95 10.57 -15.73
CA GLY A 64 -9.23 10.25 -16.97
C GLY A 64 -8.44 8.94 -16.91
N TRP A 65 -8.13 8.37 -18.08
CA TRP A 65 -7.41 7.10 -18.20
C TRP A 65 -6.07 7.09 -17.45
N ASP A 66 -5.36 8.21 -17.40
CA ASP A 66 -4.08 8.35 -16.71
C ASP A 66 -4.18 8.10 -15.20
N VAL A 67 -5.29 8.53 -14.58
CA VAL A 67 -5.57 8.31 -13.15
C VAL A 67 -5.91 6.85 -12.89
N LYS A 68 -6.70 6.23 -13.78
CA LYS A 68 -7.06 4.80 -13.70
C LYS A 68 -5.82 3.92 -13.76
N ILE A 69 -4.90 4.22 -14.68
CA ILE A 69 -3.62 3.50 -14.82
C ILE A 69 -2.77 3.67 -13.55
N GLY A 70 -2.69 4.88 -12.99
CA GLY A 70 -1.96 5.14 -11.74
C GLY A 70 -2.46 4.26 -10.57
N PHE A 71 -3.78 4.18 -10.35
CA PHE A 71 -4.35 3.33 -9.31
C PHE A 71 -4.23 1.84 -9.60
N ALA A 72 -4.37 1.42 -10.86
CA ALA A 72 -4.18 0.04 -11.27
C ALA A 72 -2.74 -0.43 -11.02
N LEU A 73 -1.75 0.40 -11.38
CA LEU A 73 -0.34 0.14 -11.11
C LEU A 73 -0.04 0.12 -9.61
N LEU A 74 -0.62 1.03 -8.83
CA LEU A 74 -0.50 1.02 -7.37
C LEU A 74 -1.02 -0.29 -6.76
N ALA A 75 -2.19 -0.76 -7.20
CA ALA A 75 -2.76 -2.03 -6.75
C ALA A 75 -1.85 -3.22 -7.11
N LEU A 76 -1.35 -3.28 -8.35
CA LEU A 76 -0.43 -4.31 -8.80
C LEU A 76 0.90 -4.28 -8.03
N ALA A 77 1.50 -3.10 -7.85
CA ALA A 77 2.75 -2.93 -7.11
C ALA A 77 2.58 -3.37 -5.63
N THR A 78 1.45 -3.05 -5.01
CA THR A 78 1.13 -3.47 -3.64
C THR A 78 1.02 -4.99 -3.55
N GLY A 79 0.32 -5.62 -4.50
CA GLY A 79 0.20 -7.07 -4.58
C GLY A 79 1.53 -7.77 -4.82
N LEU A 80 2.36 -7.24 -5.73
CA LEU A 80 3.70 -7.76 -5.99
C LEU A 80 4.60 -7.68 -4.74
N CYS A 81 4.57 -6.56 -4.02
CA CYS A 81 5.33 -6.40 -2.78
C CYS A 81 4.87 -7.38 -1.69
N ALA A 82 3.55 -7.57 -1.54
CA ALA A 82 2.97 -8.54 -0.61
C ALA A 82 3.39 -9.97 -0.95
N ALA A 83 3.28 -10.36 -2.23
CA ALA A 83 3.67 -11.68 -2.72
C ALA A 83 5.18 -11.95 -2.56
N MET A 84 6.02 -10.96 -2.88
CA MET A 84 7.48 -11.08 -2.71
C MET A 84 7.89 -11.12 -1.23
N GLY A 85 7.22 -10.35 -0.37
CA GLY A 85 7.40 -10.45 1.08
C GLY A 85 7.05 -11.83 1.60
N TRP A 86 5.94 -12.41 1.14
CA TRP A 86 5.53 -13.77 1.49
C TRP A 86 6.53 -14.82 1.01
N LYS A 87 6.93 -14.77 -0.26
CA LYS A 87 7.90 -15.69 -0.86
C LYS A 87 9.24 -15.67 -0.11
N THR A 88 9.74 -14.49 0.22
CA THR A 88 11.01 -14.34 0.95
C THR A 88 10.90 -14.78 2.42
N ALA A 89 9.71 -14.69 3.03
CA ALA A 89 9.44 -15.27 4.35
C ALA A 89 9.52 -16.80 4.32
N LEU A 90 8.91 -17.45 3.31
CA LEU A 90 8.98 -18.90 3.12
C LEU A 90 10.41 -19.38 2.88
N GLN A 91 11.19 -18.61 2.13
CA GLN A 91 12.61 -18.88 1.89
C GLN A 91 13.50 -18.59 3.11
N ARG A 92 12.94 -18.18 4.26
CA ARG A 92 13.67 -17.78 5.47
C ARG A 92 14.68 -16.65 5.24
N ARG A 93 14.52 -15.86 4.16
CA ARG A 93 15.35 -14.70 3.83
C ARG A 93 14.80 -13.45 4.53
N PHE A 94 14.88 -13.43 5.85
CA PHE A 94 14.23 -12.40 6.70
C PHE A 94 14.66 -10.97 6.38
N HIS A 95 15.92 -10.75 5.98
CA HIS A 95 16.40 -9.44 5.55
C HIS A 95 15.64 -8.93 4.31
N HIS A 96 15.46 -9.79 3.30
CA HIS A 96 14.71 -9.45 2.09
C HIS A 96 13.21 -9.33 2.36
N HIS A 97 12.66 -10.20 3.21
CA HIS A 97 11.29 -10.11 3.67
C HIS A 97 10.97 -8.75 4.28
N ARG A 98 11.79 -8.29 5.25
CA ARG A 98 11.59 -6.99 5.90
C ARG A 98 11.60 -5.85 4.89
N LEU A 99 12.47 -5.91 3.89
CA LEU A 99 12.57 -4.90 2.84
C LEU A 99 11.32 -4.86 1.95
N TRP A 100 10.80 -6.02 1.53
CA TRP A 100 9.56 -6.08 0.76
C TRP A 100 8.35 -5.63 1.57
N MET A 101 8.31 -5.91 2.87
CA MET A 101 7.23 -5.46 3.76
C MET A 101 7.27 -3.95 4.02
N TRP A 102 8.46 -3.35 4.10
CA TRP A 102 8.57 -1.89 4.13
C TRP A 102 8.03 -1.24 2.85
N ARG A 103 8.38 -1.75 1.67
CA ARG A 103 7.82 -1.26 0.40
C ARG A 103 6.31 -1.39 0.35
N CYS A 104 5.80 -2.56 0.74
CA CYS A 104 4.36 -2.80 0.80
C CYS A 104 3.66 -1.80 1.73
N TYR A 105 4.25 -1.53 2.90
CA TYR A 105 3.71 -0.56 3.85
C TYR A 105 3.72 0.87 3.32
N VAL A 106 4.79 1.29 2.65
CA VAL A 106 4.84 2.60 1.98
C VAL A 106 3.72 2.72 0.95
N LEU A 107 3.49 1.68 0.12
CA LEU A 107 2.42 1.65 -0.86
C LEU A 107 1.01 1.66 -0.22
N LEU A 108 0.83 1.00 0.93
CA LEU A 108 -0.42 1.06 1.69
C LEU A 108 -0.68 2.48 2.24
N CYS A 109 0.36 3.15 2.75
CA CYS A 109 0.28 4.54 3.20
C CYS A 109 -0.07 5.50 2.06
N SER A 110 0.32 5.21 0.83
CA SER A 110 -0.04 6.01 -0.34
C SER A 110 -1.55 6.20 -0.47
N ALA A 111 -2.36 5.18 -0.14
CA ALA A 111 -3.82 5.31 -0.16
C ALA A 111 -4.32 6.39 0.82
N VAL A 112 -3.69 6.54 1.98
CA VAL A 112 -3.99 7.62 2.94
C VAL A 112 -3.55 8.96 2.38
N VAL A 113 -2.35 9.03 1.79
CA VAL A 113 -1.82 10.25 1.16
C VAL A 113 -2.75 10.73 0.05
N THR A 114 -3.24 9.84 -0.82
CA THR A 114 -4.22 10.19 -1.85
C THR A 114 -5.47 10.82 -1.26
N ARG A 115 -5.99 10.30 -0.13
CA ARG A 115 -7.19 10.84 0.53
C ARG A 115 -6.93 12.21 1.17
N LEU A 116 -5.76 12.39 1.77
CA LEU A 116 -5.36 13.69 2.33
C LEU A 116 -5.21 14.75 1.23
N LEU A 117 -4.55 14.40 0.13
CA LEU A 117 -4.41 15.28 -1.04
C LEU A 117 -5.77 15.60 -1.66
N GLY A 118 -6.62 14.60 -1.88
CA GLY A 118 -7.96 14.80 -2.41
C GLY A 118 -8.80 15.73 -1.53
N GLY A 119 -8.82 15.50 -0.21
CA GLY A 119 -9.54 16.38 0.73
C GLY A 119 -8.99 17.80 0.77
N PHE A 120 -7.67 17.96 0.69
CA PHE A 120 -7.02 19.27 0.62
C PHE A 120 -7.45 20.04 -0.63
N PHE A 121 -7.41 19.40 -1.81
CA PHE A 121 -7.81 20.04 -3.07
C PHE A 121 -9.28 20.44 -3.08
N THR A 122 -10.17 19.63 -2.51
CA THR A 122 -11.60 19.96 -2.35
C THR A 122 -11.80 21.21 -1.48
N ILE A 123 -11.00 21.41 -0.43
CA ILE A 123 -11.13 22.59 0.45
C ILE A 123 -10.61 23.86 -0.24
N THR A 124 -9.59 23.73 -1.09
CA THR A 124 -8.92 24.87 -1.72
C THR A 124 -9.53 25.30 -3.07
N ASP A 125 -10.50 24.55 -3.60
CA ASP A 125 -11.16 24.79 -4.91
C ASP A 125 -10.17 24.93 -6.08
N ILE A 126 -9.06 24.18 -6.01
CA ILE A 126 -8.01 24.19 -7.02
C ILE A 126 -8.40 23.15 -8.08
N GLY A 127 -8.49 23.58 -9.35
CA GLY A 127 -9.00 22.83 -10.50
C GLY A 127 -8.81 21.30 -10.47
N GLU A 128 -9.91 20.60 -10.72
CA GLU A 128 -10.08 19.19 -10.40
C GLU A 128 -9.19 18.24 -11.23
N ASP A 129 -8.95 18.51 -12.50
CA ASP A 129 -8.39 17.48 -13.40
C ASP A 129 -6.91 17.12 -13.13
N TRP A 130 -6.03 18.12 -12.95
CA TRP A 130 -4.60 17.89 -12.75
C TRP A 130 -4.26 17.47 -11.31
N THR A 131 -5.08 17.89 -10.34
CA THR A 131 -4.91 17.58 -8.92
C THR A 131 -5.15 16.09 -8.64
N TYR A 132 -6.14 15.48 -9.30
CA TYR A 132 -6.35 14.02 -9.25
C TYR A 132 -5.19 13.24 -9.85
N LEU A 133 -4.60 13.72 -10.96
CA LEU A 133 -3.44 13.08 -11.57
C LEU A 133 -2.24 13.10 -10.62
N LEU A 134 -1.93 14.26 -10.04
CA LEU A 134 -0.85 14.38 -9.07
C LEU A 134 -1.10 13.54 -7.82
N ALA A 135 -2.34 13.50 -7.32
CA ALA A 135 -2.68 12.65 -6.18
C ALA A 135 -2.52 11.16 -6.51
N ALA A 136 -2.91 10.72 -7.70
CA ALA A 136 -2.82 9.33 -8.11
C ALA A 136 -1.36 8.85 -8.28
N TRP A 137 -0.47 9.67 -8.81
CA TRP A 137 0.92 9.30 -9.06
C TRP A 137 1.85 9.69 -7.91
N GLY A 138 1.74 10.93 -7.43
CA GLY A 138 2.59 11.49 -6.39
C GLY A 138 2.41 10.81 -5.03
N SER A 139 1.20 10.32 -4.73
CA SER A 139 0.92 9.65 -3.45
C SER A 139 1.78 8.43 -3.19
N TRP A 140 2.23 7.72 -4.23
CA TRP A 140 3.03 6.50 -4.08
C TRP A 140 4.41 6.60 -4.69
N LEU A 141 4.61 7.30 -5.80
CA LEU A 141 5.93 7.47 -6.39
C LEU A 141 6.86 8.28 -5.48
N VAL A 142 6.36 9.36 -4.87
CA VAL A 142 7.19 10.21 -3.99
C VAL A 142 7.61 9.44 -2.73
N PRO A 143 6.70 8.82 -1.95
CA PRO A 143 7.12 8.06 -0.78
C PRO A 143 8.00 6.86 -1.12
N LEU A 144 7.71 6.15 -2.21
CA LEU A 144 8.52 5.00 -2.64
C LEU A 144 9.91 5.44 -3.11
N GLY A 145 10.01 6.53 -3.87
CA GLY A 145 11.28 7.09 -4.32
C GLY A 145 12.14 7.58 -3.16
N VAL A 146 11.56 8.29 -2.20
CA VAL A 146 12.25 8.71 -0.97
C VAL A 146 12.72 7.49 -0.16
N PHE A 147 11.90 6.45 -0.06
CA PHE A 147 12.27 5.22 0.63
C PHE A 147 13.46 4.51 -0.04
N GLU A 148 13.48 4.37 -1.37
CA GLU A 148 14.63 3.76 -2.05
C GLU A 148 15.87 4.66 -2.03
N ALA A 149 15.73 5.98 -2.19
CA ALA A 149 16.86 6.91 -2.14
C ALA A 149 17.55 6.88 -0.77
N THR A 150 16.78 6.97 0.31
CA THR A 150 17.33 6.89 1.68
C THR A 150 18.01 5.55 1.96
N ARG A 151 17.50 4.46 1.37
CA ARG A 151 18.11 3.13 1.46
C ARG A 151 19.44 3.04 0.70
N ILE A 152 19.54 3.62 -0.50
CA ILE A 152 20.77 3.65 -1.29
C ILE A 152 21.84 4.46 -0.55
N ILE A 153 21.47 5.63 -0.03
CA ILE A 153 22.39 6.51 0.72
C ILE A 153 22.92 5.80 1.98
N ARG A 154 22.08 5.07 2.72
CA ARG A 154 22.49 4.34 3.94
C ARG A 154 23.28 3.05 3.67
N ARG A 155 23.47 2.67 2.40
CA ARG A 155 24.27 1.49 1.99
C ARG A 155 25.64 1.87 1.43
N THR A 156 25.89 3.16 1.23
CA THR A 156 27.16 3.73 0.77
C THR A 156 27.90 4.27 1.97
#